data_AF-A0AAW7XAU8-F1
#
_entry.id   AF-A0AAW7XAU8-F1
#
_cell.length_a   1.000
_cell.length_b   1.000
_cell.length_c   1.000
_cell.angle_alpha   90.00
_cell.angle_beta   90.00
_cell.angle_gamma   90.00
#
_symmetry.space_group_name_H-M   'P 1'
#
loop_
_entity.id
_entity.type
_entity.pdbx_description
1 polymer ?
#
loop_
_entity_poly.entity_id
_entity_poly.type
_entity_poly.pdbx_seq_one_letter_code
_entity_poly.pdbx_strand_id
1 'polypeptide(L)'
;MSTESGLPDFRSANQGLWQKKDPSKIASTDALNNNVHEFIAFYRERVLGLKEYHPHKGHLILADWEKRGVIQSIITQNVDGFHQLAGSKRVAELHGT
;
A
#
# COMPACT_ATOMS: atom_id res chain seq x y z
N MET A 1 3.67 8.77 -1.86
CA MET A 1 4.53 8.28 -0.77
C MET A 1 5.14 6.93 -1.16
N SER A 2 4.40 5.82 -1.17
CA SER A 2 5.00 4.52 -1.58
C SER A 2 5.41 4.46 -3.07
N THR A 3 4.85 5.32 -3.91
CA THR A 3 5.30 5.55 -5.29
C THR A 3 6.77 5.95 -5.39
N GLU A 4 7.25 6.78 -4.48
CA GLU A 4 8.64 7.22 -4.40
C GLU A 4 9.58 6.12 -3.87
N SER A 5 9.02 5.03 -3.33
CA SER A 5 9.73 3.77 -3.09
C SER A 5 9.81 2.88 -4.33
N GLY A 6 9.25 3.31 -5.48
CA GLY A 6 9.14 2.53 -6.70
C GLY A 6 7.91 1.62 -6.76
N LEU A 7 7.09 1.58 -5.71
CA LEU A 7 5.87 0.76 -5.67
C LEU A 7 4.80 1.38 -6.59
N PRO A 8 4.30 0.65 -7.61
CA PRO A 8 3.27 1.19 -8.50
C PRO A 8 2.00 1.55 -7.73
N ASP A 9 1.40 2.69 -8.06
CA ASP A 9 0.10 3.05 -7.53
C ASP A 9 -1.07 2.46 -8.34
N PHE A 10 -2.27 2.80 -7.92
CA PHE A 10 -3.48 2.31 -8.56
C PHE A 10 -3.97 3.17 -9.71
N ARG A 11 -3.76 4.50 -9.68
CA ARG A 11 -4.54 5.46 -10.49
C ARG A 11 -3.71 6.43 -11.33
N SER A 12 -2.38 6.44 -11.22
CA SER A 12 -1.55 7.36 -12.02
C SER A 12 -1.80 7.17 -13.52
N ALA A 13 -1.95 8.29 -14.24
CA ALA A 13 -2.42 8.31 -15.63
C ALA A 13 -1.64 7.38 -16.58
N ASN A 14 -0.33 7.16 -16.34
CA ASN A 14 0.54 6.39 -17.22
C ASN A 14 1.01 5.04 -16.65
N GLN A 15 0.83 4.80 -15.35
CA GLN A 15 1.42 3.63 -14.66
C GLN A 15 0.47 2.96 -13.67
N GLY A 16 -0.70 3.55 -13.41
CA GLY A 16 -1.65 3.06 -12.42
C GLY A 16 -2.25 1.70 -12.82
N LEU A 17 -2.34 0.80 -11.86
CA LEU A 17 -2.86 -0.55 -12.07
C LEU A 17 -4.26 -0.59 -12.71
N TRP A 18 -5.13 0.39 -12.40
CA TRP A 18 -6.50 0.46 -12.91
C TRP A 18 -6.63 0.85 -14.38
N GLN A 19 -5.54 1.28 -15.02
CA GLN A 19 -5.53 1.44 -16.47
C GLN A 19 -5.47 0.08 -17.19
N LYS A 20 -4.94 -0.96 -16.52
CA LYS A 20 -4.75 -2.29 -17.13
C LYS A 20 -5.82 -3.28 -16.72
N LYS A 21 -6.45 -3.09 -15.55
CA LYS A 21 -7.46 -4.00 -14.99
C LYS A 21 -8.61 -3.20 -14.40
N ASP A 22 -9.83 -3.65 -14.65
CA ASP A 22 -11.04 -3.06 -14.06
C ASP A 22 -11.13 -3.46 -12.57
N PRO A 23 -11.00 -2.51 -11.62
CA PRO A 23 -11.01 -2.82 -10.20
C PRO A 23 -12.30 -3.52 -9.74
N SER A 24 -13.44 -3.29 -10.41
CA SER A 24 -14.69 -3.96 -10.05
C SER A 24 -14.63 -5.47 -10.25
N LYS A 25 -13.76 -5.95 -11.15
CA LYS A 25 -13.63 -7.38 -11.50
C LYS A 25 -12.59 -8.12 -10.67
N ILE A 26 -11.69 -7.41 -9.98
CA ILE A 26 -10.54 -8.03 -9.30
C ILE A 26 -10.32 -7.56 -7.85
N ALA A 27 -10.92 -6.43 -7.45
CA ALA A 27 -10.74 -5.83 -6.14
C ALA A 27 -12.10 -5.39 -5.54
N SER A 28 -13.11 -6.25 -5.67
CA SER A 28 -14.46 -6.04 -5.13
C SER A 28 -14.94 -7.28 -4.35
N THR A 29 -16.00 -7.12 -3.57
CA THR A 29 -16.67 -8.25 -2.91
C THR A 29 -17.31 -9.21 -3.91
N ASP A 30 -17.78 -8.72 -5.05
CA ASP A 30 -18.27 -9.54 -6.15
C ASP A 30 -17.15 -10.42 -6.73
N ALA A 31 -15.98 -9.83 -7.00
CA ALA A 31 -14.81 -10.56 -7.44
C ALA A 31 -14.37 -11.63 -6.43
N LEU A 32 -14.38 -11.30 -5.13
CA LEU A 32 -14.07 -12.25 -4.07
C LEU A 32 -15.04 -13.46 -4.07
N ASN A 33 -16.34 -13.21 -4.25
CA ASN A 33 -17.36 -14.26 -4.16
C ASN A 33 -17.50 -15.07 -5.46
N ASN A 34 -17.33 -14.42 -6.61
CA ASN A 34 -17.68 -14.98 -7.92
C ASN A 34 -16.45 -15.22 -8.84
N ASN A 35 -15.29 -14.66 -8.50
CA ASN A 35 -14.03 -14.82 -9.26
C ASN A 35 -12.80 -14.93 -8.32
N VAL A 36 -12.92 -15.77 -7.30
CA VAL A 36 -11.94 -15.87 -6.20
C VAL A 36 -10.52 -16.18 -6.66
N HIS A 37 -10.35 -16.96 -7.74
CA HIS A 37 -9.04 -17.32 -8.26
C HIS A 37 -8.28 -16.10 -8.79
N GLU A 38 -8.95 -15.26 -9.58
CA GLU A 38 -8.32 -14.03 -10.11
C GLU A 38 -8.12 -12.99 -9.01
N PHE A 39 -9.08 -12.87 -8.09
CA PHE A 39 -8.93 -12.03 -6.89
C PHE A 39 -7.67 -12.41 -6.10
N ILE A 40 -7.51 -13.69 -5.74
CA ILE A 40 -6.34 -14.18 -5.00
C ILE A 40 -5.06 -13.97 -5.81
N ALA A 41 -5.06 -14.29 -7.11
CA ALA A 41 -3.89 -14.11 -7.95
C ALA A 41 -3.43 -12.64 -7.99
N PHE A 42 -4.38 -11.70 -8.12
CA PHE A 42 -4.10 -10.27 -8.12
C PHE A 42 -3.44 -9.80 -6.82
N TYR A 43 -4.00 -10.15 -5.65
CA TYR A 43 -3.41 -9.74 -4.37
C TYR A 43 -2.09 -10.47 -4.08
N ARG A 44 -1.96 -11.76 -4.44
CA ARG A 44 -0.73 -12.53 -4.26
C ARG A 44 0.44 -11.94 -5.02
N GLU A 45 0.23 -11.58 -6.29
CA GLU A 45 1.26 -10.91 -7.11
C GLU A 45 1.77 -9.65 -6.41
N ARG A 46 0.87 -8.86 -5.82
CA ARG A 46 1.22 -7.63 -5.12
C ARG A 46 1.96 -7.86 -3.81
N VAL A 47 1.51 -8.81 -2.99
CA VAL A 47 2.18 -9.17 -1.73
C VAL A 47 3.60 -9.71 -2.01
N LEU A 48 3.76 -10.51 -3.06
CA LEU A 48 5.08 -11.01 -3.45
C LEU A 48 5.97 -9.90 -4.02
N GLY A 49 5.44 -9.06 -4.90
CA GLY A 49 6.16 -7.94 -5.51
C GLY A 49 6.58 -6.87 -4.50
N LEU A 50 5.84 -6.72 -3.40
CA LEU A 50 6.15 -5.77 -2.33
C LEU A 50 7.56 -5.98 -1.73
N LYS A 51 8.05 -7.22 -1.73
CA LYS A 51 9.37 -7.59 -1.17
C LYS A 51 10.55 -6.93 -1.88
N GLU A 52 10.35 -6.47 -3.12
CA GLU A 52 11.39 -5.79 -3.91
C GLU A 52 11.54 -4.31 -3.54
N TYR A 53 10.64 -3.79 -2.71
CA TYR A 53 10.53 -2.37 -2.39
C TYR A 53 10.77 -2.11 -0.90
N HIS A 54 11.25 -0.90 -0.60
CA HIS A 54 11.63 -0.50 0.75
C HIS A 54 11.13 0.92 1.05
N PRO A 55 10.94 1.29 2.32
CA PRO A 55 10.49 2.63 2.67
C PRO A 55 11.44 3.71 2.13
N HIS A 56 10.92 4.70 1.38
CA HIS A 56 11.71 5.84 0.96
C HIS A 56 11.90 6.85 2.11
N LYS A 57 12.77 7.85 1.88
CA LYS A 57 13.16 8.88 2.86
C LYS A 57 11.99 9.54 3.61
N GLY A 58 10.84 9.71 2.97
CA GLY A 58 9.66 10.31 3.60
C GLY A 58 9.12 9.46 4.76
N HIS A 59 9.12 8.13 4.64
CA HIS A 59 8.70 7.24 5.72
C HIS A 59 9.62 7.38 6.93
N LEU A 60 10.93 7.44 6.69
CA LEU A 60 11.95 7.61 7.74
C LEU A 60 11.81 8.95 8.46
N ILE A 61 11.51 10.03 7.73
CA ILE A 61 11.26 11.35 8.31
C ILE A 61 10.03 11.32 9.20
N LEU A 62 8.92 10.71 8.74
CA LEU A 62 7.72 10.61 9.56
C LEU A 62 7.92 9.75 10.81
N ALA A 63 8.69 8.67 10.72
CA ALA A 63 9.08 7.87 11.87
C ALA A 63 9.92 8.67 12.88
N ASP A 64 10.88 9.48 12.41
CA ASP A 64 11.66 10.38 13.28
C ASP A 64 10.77 11.44 13.94
N TRP A 65 9.86 12.05 13.19
CA TRP A 65 8.93 13.05 13.71
C TRP A 65 8.00 12.47 14.77
N GLU A 66 7.51 11.25 14.56
CA GLU A 66 6.73 10.54 15.57
C GLU A 66 7.56 10.28 16.84
N LYS A 67 8.78 9.76 16.67
CA LYS A 67 9.71 9.47 17.78
C LYS A 67 10.03 10.71 18.60
N ARG A 68 10.15 11.87 17.95
CA ARG A 68 10.41 13.18 18.58
C ARG A 68 9.15 13.85 19.13
N GLY A 69 7.97 13.27 18.93
CA GLY A 69 6.70 13.84 19.37
C GLY A 69 6.23 15.04 18.54
N VAL A 70 6.83 15.30 17.38
CA VAL A 70 6.38 16.34 16.44
C VAL A 70 5.03 15.98 15.84
N ILE A 71 4.82 14.70 15.55
CA ILE A 71 3.52 14.14 15.18
C ILE A 71 3.11 13.06 16.18
N GLN A 72 1.80 12.90 16.38
CA GLN A 72 1.26 11.93 17.34
C GLN A 72 0.93 10.58 16.71
N SER A 73 0.61 10.53 15.43
CA SER A 73 0.27 9.29 14.74
C SER A 73 0.29 9.50 13.23
N ILE A 74 0.23 8.40 12.50
CA ILE A 74 0.10 8.37 11.05
C ILE A 74 -1.21 7.66 10.72
N ILE A 75 -2.03 8.29 9.86
CA ILE A 75 -3.20 7.65 9.26
C ILE A 75 -2.87 7.43 7.79
N THR A 76 -3.00 6.20 7.30
CA THR A 76 -2.64 5.83 5.93
C THR A 76 -3.74 5.06 5.21
N GLN A 77 -3.84 5.28 3.91
CA GLN A 77 -4.68 4.50 3.00
C GLN A 77 -3.91 3.33 2.37
N ASN A 78 -2.59 3.27 2.59
CA ASN A 78 -1.73 2.25 2.03
C ASN A 78 -1.83 0.97 2.86
N VAL A 79 -1.58 -0.16 2.20
CA VAL A 79 -1.60 -1.52 2.77
C VAL A 79 -0.22 -2.18 2.64
N ASP A 80 0.85 -1.38 2.52
CA ASP A 80 2.20 -1.84 2.20
C ASP A 80 3.11 -2.03 3.43
N GLY A 81 2.68 -1.58 4.61
CA GLY A 81 3.47 -1.68 5.83
C GLY A 81 4.74 -0.82 5.87
N PHE A 82 4.97 0.10 4.91
CA PHE A 82 6.23 0.85 4.84
C PHE A 82 6.42 1.83 5.99
N HIS A 83 5.34 2.33 6.60
CA HIS A 83 5.45 3.16 7.81
C HIS A 83 6.00 2.35 8.98
N GLN A 84 5.52 1.13 9.18
CA GLN A 84 5.95 0.22 10.24
C GLN A 84 7.39 -0.22 10.01
N LEU A 85 7.74 -0.59 8.76
CA LEU A 85 9.12 -0.92 8.38
C LEU A 85 10.08 0.26 8.57
N ALA A 86 9.64 1.50 8.38
CA ALA A 86 10.42 2.70 8.66
C ALA A 86 10.56 3.03 10.15
N GLY A 87 9.83 2.32 11.02
CA GLY A 87 9.90 2.45 12.48
C GLY A 87 8.77 3.26 13.12
N SER A 88 7.74 3.67 12.36
CA SER A 88 6.54 4.28 12.94
C SER A 88 5.77 3.26 13.79
N LYS A 89 5.26 3.68 14.95
CA LYS A 89 4.60 2.81 15.93
C LYS A 89 3.09 3.02 16.00
N ARG A 90 2.61 4.26 15.87
CA ARG A 90 1.18 4.60 15.92
C ARG A 90 0.67 4.87 14.51
N VAL A 91 0.41 3.77 13.80
CA VAL A 91 -0.12 3.79 12.43
C VAL A 91 -1.55 3.26 12.42
N ALA A 92 -2.48 4.02 11.84
CA ALA A 92 -3.85 3.59 11.59
C ALA A 92 -4.03 3.34 10.08
N GLU A 93 -4.29 2.08 9.72
CA GLU A 93 -4.44 1.63 8.34
C GLU A 93 -5.92 1.58 7.96
N LEU A 94 -6.36 2.52 7.12
CA LEU A 94 -7.78 2.67 6.80
C LEU A 94 -8.31 1.54 5.90
N HIS A 95 -7.44 0.89 5.15
CA HIS A 95 -7.81 -0.10 4.13
C HIS A 95 -7.25 -1.51 4.40
N GLY A 96 -6.72 -1.75 5.61
CA GLY A 96 -6.10 -3.03 5.99
C GLY A 96 -4.58 -3.08 5.80
N THR A 97 -4.03 -4.30 5.79
CA THR A 97 -2.60 -4.65 5.67
C THR A 97 -2.46 -5.85 4.75
#